data_AF-A0A1J0TLK6-F1
#
_entry.id   AF-A0A1J0TLK6-F1
#
_cell.length_a   1.000
_cell.length_b   1.000
_cell.length_c   1.000
_cell.angle_alpha   90.00
_cell.angle_beta   90.00
_cell.angle_gamma   90.00
#
_symmetry.space_group_name_H-M   'P 1'
#
loop_
_entity.id
_entity.type
_entity.pdbx_description
1 polymer ?
#
loop_
_entity_poly.entity_id
_entity_poly.type
_entity_poly.pdbx_seq_one_letter_code
_entity_poly.pdbx_strand_id
1 'polypeptide(L)'
;MSVAVVEIPAGSRWLRDDRVTRRDSGILQYDCLEPCIAELLDRSALRFANRVAVVDRCGRALTYRELWAAAARVAGGLLDQGVGPTDRVVVCQPNGVRWLIGFLGVVLAGGVPVLPDPSCSPEETAEIGVHSGAVLTLDSDLPDGVAFLDGGASPDELAVLYYVRVAGGGLRGVELTNTNVLSTIEAVAHAMDLVGDGVRTVLTAPLSTAVGCSVQLLPTLASGGTVVVSGSRVIRAPWRHLRAAFPTSRCVRGWGVAETGGIGLLLPSEHRSRHPRSVGVPFGGIEIALLGPDAEHGVGELLCRGPSVARRYWRDPCATDETFTEDGWFRTGDQVRIDDEGFVDQIAVRVS
;
A
#
# COMPACT_ATOMS: atom_id res chain seq x y z
N MET A 1 33.55 -12.92 -5.83
CA MET A 1 33.68 -11.60 -5.18
C MET A 1 32.29 -11.27 -4.65
N SER A 2 32.12 -11.05 -3.36
CA SER A 2 30.82 -10.59 -2.82
C SER A 2 30.49 -9.27 -3.51
N VAL A 3 29.34 -9.20 -4.17
CA VAL A 3 28.86 -7.94 -4.76
C VAL A 3 28.62 -6.99 -3.59
N ALA A 4 29.26 -5.82 -3.62
CA ALA A 4 29.19 -4.87 -2.52
C ALA A 4 27.75 -4.32 -2.42
N VAL A 5 27.18 -4.38 -1.21
CA VAL A 5 26.00 -3.60 -0.84
C VAL A 5 26.50 -2.29 -0.25
N VAL A 6 26.12 -1.17 -0.85
CA VAL A 6 26.49 0.17 -0.37
C VAL A 6 25.23 0.83 0.19
N GLU A 7 25.12 0.87 1.51
CA GLU A 7 24.06 1.63 2.19
C GLU A 7 24.25 3.13 1.91
N ILE A 8 23.18 3.79 1.48
CA ILE A 8 23.20 5.24 1.28
C ILE A 8 22.73 5.87 2.60
N PRO A 9 23.59 6.65 3.28
CA PRO A 9 23.21 7.28 4.53
C PRO A 9 21.94 8.10 4.34
N ALA A 10 21.08 8.14 5.36
CA ALA A 10 19.93 9.05 5.42
C ALA A 10 20.41 10.51 5.60
N GLY A 11 21.16 11.03 4.63
CA GLY A 11 21.67 12.40 4.57
C GLY A 11 20.63 13.39 4.09
N SER A 12 19.58 12.90 3.43
CA SER A 12 18.46 13.70 2.95
C SER A 12 17.58 14.15 4.12
N ARG A 13 17.85 15.35 4.65
CA ARG A 13 17.01 16.02 5.67
C ARG A 13 15.54 16.20 5.25
N TRP A 14 15.26 16.04 3.96
CA TRP A 14 13.99 16.42 3.32
C TRP A 14 12.79 15.60 3.76
N LEU A 15 12.97 14.31 4.07
CA LEU A 15 11.87 13.39 4.41
C LEU A 15 12.22 12.47 5.59
N ARG A 16 13.15 12.92 6.43
CA ARG A 16 13.45 12.24 7.70
C ARG A 16 12.19 12.27 8.57
N ASP A 17 11.81 11.09 9.08
CA ASP A 17 10.70 10.93 10.00
C ASP A 17 11.26 10.62 11.38
N ASP A 18 11.11 11.54 12.33
CA ASP A 18 11.61 11.35 13.70
C ASP A 18 10.70 10.42 14.53
N ARG A 19 9.61 9.90 13.94
CA ARG A 19 8.69 8.94 14.55
C ARG A 19 9.10 7.48 14.32
N VAL A 20 10.19 7.24 13.60
CA VAL A 20 10.76 5.90 13.42
C VAL A 20 12.03 5.71 14.24
N THR A 21 12.17 4.54 14.84
CA THR A 21 13.36 4.12 15.60
C THR A 21 13.92 2.81 15.07
N ARG A 22 15.24 2.64 15.15
CA ARG A 22 15.89 1.39 14.76
C ARG A 22 15.66 0.36 15.87
N ARG A 23 15.05 -0.77 15.53
CA ARG A 23 14.86 -1.90 16.44
C ARG A 23 16.10 -2.77 16.53
N ASP A 24 16.08 -3.73 17.45
CA ASP A 24 17.14 -4.75 17.60
C ASP A 24 17.36 -5.60 16.34
N SER A 25 16.33 -5.73 15.49
CA SER A 25 16.43 -6.37 14.17
C SER A 25 17.28 -5.57 13.18
N GLY A 26 17.69 -4.35 13.52
CA GLY A 26 18.37 -3.43 12.62
C GLY A 26 17.42 -2.69 11.67
N ILE A 27 16.11 -2.96 11.66
CA ILE A 27 15.14 -2.31 10.77
C ILE A 27 14.46 -1.14 11.49
N LEU A 28 14.23 -0.02 10.78
CA LEU A 28 13.44 1.11 11.28
C LEU A 28 11.97 0.74 11.43
N GLN A 29 11.33 1.20 12.51
CA GLN A 29 9.90 1.01 12.76
C GLN A 29 9.28 2.23 13.44
N TYR A 30 7.99 2.47 13.18
CA TYR A 30 7.22 3.45 13.94
C TYR A 30 6.99 2.97 15.37
N ASP A 31 7.03 3.90 16.33
CA ASP A 31 6.85 3.59 17.75
C ASP A 31 5.40 3.53 18.21
N CYS A 32 4.52 4.28 17.56
CA CYS A 32 3.14 4.51 18.03
C CYS A 32 2.12 4.12 16.95
N LEU A 33 2.16 2.87 16.48
CA LEU A 33 1.12 2.33 15.62
C LEU A 33 0.03 1.66 16.47
N GLU A 34 -1.21 1.71 15.98
CA GLU A 34 -2.25 0.82 16.49
C GLU A 34 -1.87 -0.65 16.18
N PRO A 35 -2.42 -1.65 16.88
CA PRO A 35 -2.11 -3.06 16.64
C PRO A 35 -2.43 -3.56 15.23
N CYS A 36 -3.55 -3.11 14.65
CA CYS A 36 -4.01 -3.55 13.34
C CYS A 36 -4.81 -2.50 12.57
N ILE A 37 -5.03 -2.74 11.27
CA ILE A 37 -5.80 -1.84 10.40
C ILE A 37 -7.24 -1.68 10.91
N ALA A 38 -7.85 -2.76 11.41
CA ALA A 38 -9.22 -2.73 11.90
C ALA A 38 -9.38 -1.74 13.06
N GLU A 39 -8.46 -1.77 14.05
CA GLU A 39 -8.47 -0.85 15.20
C GLU A 39 -8.23 0.61 14.82
N LEU A 40 -7.27 0.88 13.91
CA LEU A 40 -7.03 2.23 13.40
C LEU A 40 -8.29 2.80 12.73
N LEU A 41 -8.94 1.99 11.90
CA LEU A 41 -10.12 2.42 11.16
C LEU A 41 -11.37 2.52 12.04
N ASP A 42 -11.51 1.68 13.08
CA ASP A 42 -12.61 1.79 14.04
C ASP A 42 -12.55 3.11 14.80
N ARG A 43 -11.36 3.47 15.30
CA ARG A 43 -11.10 4.77 15.96
C ARG A 43 -11.42 5.92 15.01
N SER A 44 -11.04 5.80 13.75
CA SER A 44 -11.33 6.81 12.71
C SER A 44 -12.83 6.92 12.44
N ALA A 45 -13.53 5.79 12.32
CA ALA A 45 -14.97 5.74 12.09
C ALA A 45 -15.77 6.36 13.25
N LEU A 46 -15.34 6.13 14.50
CA LEU A 46 -15.92 6.75 15.68
C LEU A 46 -15.64 8.25 15.74
N ARG A 47 -14.38 8.66 15.55
CA ARG A 47 -13.94 10.06 15.63
C ARG A 47 -14.58 10.93 14.55
N PHE A 48 -14.73 10.41 13.35
CA PHE A 48 -15.19 11.14 12.17
C PHE A 48 -16.58 10.72 11.71
N ALA A 49 -17.38 10.10 12.59
CA ALA A 49 -18.64 9.43 12.26
C ALA A 49 -19.59 10.20 11.32
N ASN A 50 -19.68 11.52 11.47
CA ASN A 50 -20.59 12.36 10.68
C ASN A 50 -19.94 13.00 9.45
N ARG A 51 -18.63 12.81 9.22
CA ARG A 51 -17.94 13.27 8.00
C ARG A 51 -18.26 12.32 6.86
N VAL A 52 -18.20 12.82 5.62
CA VAL A 52 -18.32 12.00 4.42
C VAL A 52 -17.04 11.20 4.21
N ALA A 53 -17.14 9.87 4.24
CA ALA A 53 -16.00 8.96 4.04
C ALA A 53 -15.76 8.68 2.57
N VAL A 54 -16.83 8.46 1.79
CA VAL A 54 -16.72 8.10 0.37
C VAL A 54 -17.80 8.79 -0.46
N VAL A 55 -17.42 9.21 -1.67
CA VAL A 55 -18.33 9.72 -2.70
C VAL A 55 -18.07 8.98 -4.01
N ASP A 56 -19.13 8.49 -4.65
CA ASP A 56 -19.06 7.89 -5.98
C ASP A 56 -19.28 8.92 -7.10
N ARG A 57 -19.11 8.48 -8.35
CA ARG A 57 -19.26 9.33 -9.54
C ARG A 57 -20.68 9.84 -9.77
N CYS A 58 -21.67 9.15 -9.21
CA CYS A 58 -23.09 9.52 -9.31
C CYS A 58 -23.48 10.54 -8.23
N GLY A 59 -22.55 10.91 -7.35
CA GLY A 59 -22.79 11.82 -6.24
C GLY A 59 -23.37 11.14 -5.00
N ARG A 60 -23.50 9.80 -4.99
CA ARG A 60 -23.86 9.08 -3.76
C ARG A 60 -22.70 9.20 -2.79
N ALA A 61 -23.02 9.59 -1.56
CA ALA A 61 -22.06 9.77 -0.49
C ALA A 61 -22.45 8.86 0.68
N LEU A 62 -21.44 8.29 1.36
CA LEU A 62 -21.62 7.66 2.67
C LEU A 62 -20.75 8.38 3.70
N THR A 63 -21.32 8.62 4.86
CA THR A 63 -20.59 9.03 6.05
C THR A 63 -19.71 7.89 6.58
N TYR A 64 -18.74 8.22 7.45
CA TYR A 64 -17.96 7.20 8.17
C TYR A 64 -18.88 6.23 8.92
N ARG A 65 -19.91 6.73 9.61
CA ARG A 65 -20.89 5.91 10.31
C ARG A 65 -21.62 4.93 9.39
N GLU A 66 -22.08 5.40 8.23
CA GLU A 66 -22.82 4.57 7.27
C GLU A 66 -21.91 3.55 6.60
N LEU A 67 -20.70 3.95 6.21
CA LEU A 67 -19.70 3.06 5.63
C LEU A 67 -19.32 1.95 6.61
N TRP A 68 -19.05 2.31 7.87
CA TRP A 68 -18.67 1.37 8.92
C TRP A 68 -19.80 0.41 9.27
N ALA A 69 -21.04 0.90 9.42
CA ALA A 69 -22.20 0.06 9.68
C ALA A 69 -22.47 -0.94 8.54
N ALA A 70 -22.29 -0.51 7.28
CA ALA A 70 -22.40 -1.40 6.13
C ALA A 70 -21.29 -2.47 6.14
N ALA A 71 -20.04 -2.09 6.40
CA ALA A 71 -18.92 -3.02 6.47
C ALA A 71 -19.08 -4.04 7.61
N ALA A 72 -19.54 -3.60 8.79
CA ALA A 72 -19.76 -4.49 9.94
C ALA A 72 -20.87 -5.52 9.66
N ARG A 73 -21.92 -5.15 8.91
CA ARG A 73 -22.94 -6.12 8.45
C ARG A 73 -22.39 -7.14 7.47
N VAL A 74 -21.49 -6.70 6.58
CA VAL A 74 -20.77 -7.63 5.69
C VAL A 74 -19.90 -8.58 6.50
N ALA A 75 -19.17 -8.07 7.50
CA ALA A 75 -18.38 -8.90 8.42
C ALA A 75 -19.24 -9.97 9.12
N GLY A 76 -20.45 -9.59 9.55
CA GLY A 76 -21.42 -10.53 10.11
C GLY A 76 -21.86 -11.61 9.14
N GLY A 77 -22.18 -11.22 7.91
CA GLY A 77 -22.54 -12.18 6.87
C GLY A 77 -21.39 -13.09 6.45
N LEU A 78 -20.14 -12.60 6.50
CA LEU A 78 -18.94 -13.40 6.29
C LEU A 78 -18.78 -14.45 7.40
N LEU A 79 -19.01 -14.04 8.66
CA LEU A 79 -19.00 -14.96 9.80
C LEU A 79 -20.07 -16.04 9.67
N ASP A 80 -21.28 -15.70 9.23
CA ASP A 80 -22.37 -16.66 8.96
C ASP A 80 -22.00 -17.67 7.86
N GLN A 81 -21.08 -17.29 6.96
CA GLN A 81 -20.54 -18.17 5.92
C GLN A 81 -19.27 -18.92 6.36
N GLY A 82 -18.88 -18.80 7.64
CA GLY A 82 -17.76 -19.52 8.24
C GLY A 82 -16.40 -18.86 8.04
N VAL A 83 -16.34 -17.60 7.60
CA VAL A 83 -15.08 -16.83 7.57
C VAL A 83 -14.73 -16.42 8.99
N GLY A 84 -13.53 -16.78 9.44
CA GLY A 84 -13.00 -16.38 10.75
C GLY A 84 -11.71 -15.56 10.68
N PRO A 85 -11.11 -15.27 11.84
CA PRO A 85 -9.81 -14.61 11.91
C PRO A 85 -8.76 -15.35 11.10
N THR A 86 -7.91 -14.60 10.39
CA THR A 86 -6.85 -15.08 9.49
C THR A 86 -7.31 -15.77 8.20
N ASP A 87 -8.61 -16.03 8.02
CA ASP A 87 -9.12 -16.61 6.77
C ASP A 87 -8.99 -15.61 5.63
N ARG A 88 -8.63 -16.13 4.46
CA ARG A 88 -8.38 -15.30 3.28
C ARG A 88 -9.66 -15.21 2.45
N VAL A 89 -9.98 -14.01 1.98
CA VAL A 89 -11.16 -13.75 1.16
C VAL A 89 -10.75 -12.97 -0.07
N VAL A 90 -11.00 -13.50 -1.26
CA VAL A 90 -10.71 -12.81 -2.51
C VAL A 90 -11.72 -11.68 -2.70
N VAL A 91 -11.26 -10.43 -2.83
CA VAL A 91 -12.12 -9.28 -3.08
C VAL A 91 -12.15 -8.95 -4.56
N CYS A 92 -13.12 -9.53 -5.28
CA CYS A 92 -13.27 -9.40 -6.73
C CYS A 92 -14.51 -8.56 -7.11
N GLN A 93 -14.59 -7.33 -6.61
CA GLN A 93 -15.67 -6.40 -6.95
C GLN A 93 -15.18 -5.34 -7.97
N PRO A 94 -16.07 -4.74 -8.78
CA PRO A 94 -15.74 -3.54 -9.51
C PRO A 94 -15.38 -2.38 -8.56
N ASN A 95 -14.41 -1.54 -8.94
CA ASN A 95 -14.05 -0.38 -8.12
C ASN A 95 -15.25 0.53 -7.87
N GLY A 96 -15.61 0.68 -6.59
CA GLY A 96 -16.83 1.35 -6.18
C GLY A 96 -17.00 1.30 -4.67
N VAL A 97 -18.02 1.98 -4.18
CA VAL A 97 -18.41 1.96 -2.75
C VAL A 97 -18.61 0.53 -2.26
N ARG A 98 -19.17 -0.34 -3.11
CA ARG A 98 -19.36 -1.76 -2.79
C ARG A 98 -18.05 -2.51 -2.58
N TRP A 99 -17.02 -2.23 -3.38
CA TRP A 99 -15.69 -2.80 -3.14
C TRP A 99 -15.16 -2.38 -1.77
N LEU A 100 -15.29 -1.10 -1.39
CA LEU A 100 -14.84 -0.60 -0.09
C LEU A 100 -15.56 -1.31 1.06
N ILE A 101 -16.88 -1.45 0.96
CA ILE A 101 -17.69 -2.15 1.97
C ILE A 101 -17.25 -3.61 2.07
N GLY A 102 -17.02 -4.29 0.94
CA GLY A 102 -16.56 -5.69 0.92
C GLY A 102 -15.17 -5.86 1.54
N PHE A 103 -14.20 -5.04 1.12
CA PHE A 103 -12.85 -5.02 1.67
C PHE A 103 -12.85 -4.75 3.18
N LEU A 104 -13.56 -3.70 3.62
CA LEU A 104 -13.67 -3.39 5.05
C LEU A 104 -14.40 -4.50 5.80
N GLY A 105 -15.44 -5.10 5.23
CA GLY A 105 -16.14 -6.23 5.85
C GLY A 105 -15.21 -7.43 6.12
N VAL A 106 -14.30 -7.74 5.18
CA VAL A 106 -13.26 -8.76 5.40
C VAL A 106 -12.33 -8.37 6.54
N VAL A 107 -11.83 -7.13 6.55
CA VAL A 107 -10.96 -6.61 7.63
C VAL A 107 -11.66 -6.67 8.99
N LEU A 108 -12.95 -6.30 9.07
CA LEU A 108 -13.72 -6.33 10.32
C LEU A 108 -14.11 -7.74 10.76
N ALA A 109 -14.14 -8.71 9.84
CA ALA A 109 -14.31 -10.12 10.19
C ALA A 109 -13.03 -10.76 10.76
N GLY A 110 -11.92 -10.01 10.83
CA GLY A 110 -10.58 -10.55 11.17
C GLY A 110 -9.95 -11.31 9.99
N GLY A 111 -10.58 -11.30 8.82
CA GLY A 111 -10.09 -11.97 7.63
C GLY A 111 -9.00 -11.16 6.92
N VAL A 112 -8.30 -11.83 6.01
CA VAL A 112 -7.26 -11.26 5.15
C VAL A 112 -7.82 -11.02 3.75
N PRO A 113 -7.97 -9.77 3.31
CA PRO A 113 -8.32 -9.47 1.93
C PRO A 113 -7.22 -9.96 0.99
N VAL A 114 -7.62 -10.76 0.00
CA VAL A 114 -6.78 -11.15 -1.14
C VAL A 114 -7.19 -10.30 -2.32
N LEU A 115 -6.24 -9.53 -2.86
CA LEU A 115 -6.47 -8.50 -3.84
C LEU A 115 -5.78 -8.87 -5.16
N PRO A 116 -6.53 -9.40 -6.15
CA PRO A 116 -6.01 -9.72 -7.47
C PRO A 116 -5.56 -8.48 -8.23
N ASP A 117 -4.53 -8.64 -9.07
CA ASP A 117 -4.16 -7.62 -10.04
C ASP A 117 -5.38 -7.28 -10.91
N PRO A 118 -5.66 -5.99 -11.17
CA PRO A 118 -6.84 -5.57 -11.96
C PRO A 118 -6.91 -6.13 -13.38
N SER A 119 -5.80 -6.64 -13.92
CA SER A 119 -5.72 -7.29 -15.23
C SER A 119 -6.03 -8.78 -15.20
N CYS A 120 -6.23 -9.38 -14.01
CA CYS A 120 -6.48 -10.81 -13.89
C CYS A 120 -7.75 -11.22 -14.64
N SER A 121 -7.67 -12.34 -15.35
CA SER A 121 -8.87 -13.02 -15.88
C SER A 121 -9.66 -13.70 -14.74
N PRO A 122 -10.90 -14.12 -14.98
CA PRO A 122 -11.64 -14.94 -14.03
C PRO A 122 -10.92 -16.25 -13.67
N GLU A 123 -10.25 -16.87 -14.65
CA GLU A 123 -9.45 -18.08 -14.44
C GLU A 123 -8.26 -17.81 -13.52
N GLU A 124 -7.49 -16.75 -13.79
CA GLU A 124 -6.40 -16.31 -12.91
C GLU A 124 -6.90 -15.97 -11.50
N THR A 125 -8.09 -15.37 -11.38
CA THR A 125 -8.71 -15.07 -10.08
C THR A 125 -9.07 -16.35 -9.31
N ALA A 126 -9.56 -17.38 -10.00
CA ALA A 126 -9.81 -18.69 -9.39
C ALA A 126 -8.51 -19.37 -8.94
N GLU A 127 -7.44 -19.30 -9.74
CA GLU A 127 -6.11 -19.78 -9.38
C GLU A 127 -5.55 -19.05 -8.14
N ILE A 128 -5.75 -17.73 -8.05
CA ILE A 128 -5.43 -16.94 -6.86
C ILE A 128 -6.20 -17.47 -5.64
N GLY A 129 -7.50 -17.74 -5.77
CA GLY A 129 -8.31 -18.29 -4.69
C GLY A 129 -7.74 -19.60 -4.14
N VAL A 130 -7.34 -20.51 -5.04
CA VAL A 130 -6.69 -21.78 -4.66
C VAL A 130 -5.32 -21.55 -4.03
N HIS A 131 -4.45 -20.75 -4.66
CA HIS A 131 -3.08 -20.51 -4.18
C HIS A 131 -3.05 -19.83 -2.81
N SER A 132 -3.91 -18.82 -2.62
CA SER A 132 -4.04 -18.09 -1.37
C SER A 132 -4.65 -18.96 -0.27
N GLY A 133 -5.38 -20.02 -0.63
CA GLY A 133 -6.21 -20.75 0.33
C GLY A 133 -7.34 -19.87 0.86
N ALA A 134 -7.92 -19.06 -0.03
CA ALA A 134 -9.09 -18.28 0.30
C ALA A 134 -10.31 -19.19 0.46
N VAL A 135 -11.11 -18.92 1.49
CA VAL A 135 -12.32 -19.69 1.81
C VAL A 135 -13.54 -19.17 1.06
N LEU A 136 -13.46 -17.93 0.55
CA LEU A 136 -14.54 -17.25 -0.15
C LEU A 136 -13.99 -16.26 -1.18
N THR A 137 -14.77 -16.03 -2.24
CA THR A 137 -14.57 -14.95 -3.21
C THR A 137 -15.79 -14.02 -3.20
N LEU A 138 -15.54 -12.72 -2.99
CA LEU A 138 -16.55 -11.66 -3.10
C LEU A 138 -16.61 -11.15 -4.54
N ASP A 139 -17.31 -11.85 -5.42
CA ASP A 139 -17.50 -11.50 -6.84
C ASP A 139 -18.93 -11.05 -7.20
N SER A 140 -19.87 -11.20 -6.27
CA SER A 140 -21.29 -11.01 -6.48
C SER A 140 -21.92 -10.17 -5.36
N ASP A 141 -23.06 -10.58 -4.82
CA ASP A 141 -23.70 -9.91 -3.67
C ASP A 141 -22.85 -9.99 -2.41
N LEU A 142 -22.69 -8.84 -1.75
CA LEU A 142 -22.00 -8.81 -0.48
C LEU A 142 -22.86 -9.55 0.54
N PRO A 143 -22.26 -10.44 1.34
CA PRO A 143 -22.98 -11.13 2.40
C PRO A 143 -23.50 -10.11 3.41
N ASP A 144 -24.57 -10.47 4.10
CA ASP A 144 -25.26 -9.56 5.00
C ASP A 144 -25.73 -10.31 6.24
N GLY A 145 -25.30 -9.86 7.40
CA GLY A 145 -25.62 -10.48 8.68
C GLY A 145 -25.71 -9.47 9.82
N VAL A 146 -25.75 -9.98 11.03
CA VAL A 146 -25.70 -9.16 12.25
C VAL A 146 -24.33 -8.48 12.33
N ALA A 147 -24.30 -7.16 12.52
CA ALA A 147 -23.05 -6.40 12.55
C ALA A 147 -22.00 -7.03 13.49
N PHE A 148 -20.82 -7.29 12.95
CA PHE A 148 -19.71 -7.96 13.63
C PHE A 148 -18.42 -7.15 13.49
N LEU A 149 -17.60 -7.22 14.53
CA LEU A 149 -16.24 -6.71 14.58
C LEU A 149 -15.41 -7.71 15.36
N ASP A 150 -14.37 -8.22 14.74
CA ASP A 150 -13.40 -9.13 15.36
C ASP A 150 -12.61 -8.43 16.48
N GLY A 151 -12.05 -9.24 17.39
CA GLY A 151 -11.40 -8.78 18.62
C GLY A 151 -10.05 -8.09 18.45
N GLY A 152 -9.56 -7.93 17.22
CA GLY A 152 -8.27 -7.32 16.88
C GLY A 152 -7.27 -8.34 16.36
N ALA A 153 -6.12 -7.84 15.91
CA ALA A 153 -5.04 -8.66 15.37
C ALA A 153 -3.69 -8.14 15.85
N SER A 154 -2.68 -9.00 15.90
CA SER A 154 -1.33 -8.55 16.26
C SER A 154 -0.64 -7.78 15.12
N PRO A 155 0.36 -6.93 15.44
CA PRO A 155 1.10 -6.16 14.44
C PRO A 155 1.82 -7.00 13.38
N ASP A 156 2.20 -8.24 13.70
CA ASP A 156 2.92 -9.14 12.78
C ASP A 156 1.98 -10.09 12.02
N GLU A 157 0.69 -10.10 12.33
CA GLU A 157 -0.30 -10.85 11.56
C GLU A 157 -0.49 -10.27 10.16
N LEU A 158 -0.81 -11.16 9.24
CA LEU A 158 -1.08 -10.84 7.84
C LEU A 158 -2.30 -9.93 7.74
N ALA A 159 -2.15 -8.78 7.09
CA ALA A 159 -3.23 -7.81 6.92
C ALA A 159 -3.83 -7.83 5.52
N VAL A 160 -3.01 -8.08 4.49
CA VAL A 160 -3.46 -8.09 3.09
C VAL A 160 -2.50 -8.91 2.23
N LEU A 161 -3.06 -9.60 1.22
CA LEU A 161 -2.32 -10.25 0.14
C LEU A 161 -2.57 -9.53 -1.17
N TYR A 162 -1.54 -8.90 -1.75
CA TYR A 162 -1.60 -8.37 -3.11
C TYR A 162 -1.07 -9.40 -4.08
N TYR A 163 -1.90 -9.86 -5.01
CA TYR A 163 -1.42 -10.67 -6.13
C TYR A 163 -1.02 -9.75 -7.27
N VAL A 164 0.27 -9.70 -7.57
CA VAL A 164 0.83 -8.88 -8.63
C VAL A 164 1.30 -9.74 -9.79
N ARG A 165 1.19 -9.21 -11.00
CA ARG A 165 1.76 -9.85 -12.18
C ARG A 165 3.28 -9.69 -12.14
N VAL A 166 4.00 -10.77 -12.40
CA VAL A 166 5.47 -10.78 -12.46
C VAL A 166 5.97 -10.86 -13.91
N ALA A 167 7.18 -10.36 -14.17
CA ALA A 167 7.75 -10.43 -15.50
C ALA A 167 8.21 -11.83 -15.83
N GLY A 168 7.96 -12.19 -17.09
CA GLY A 168 8.00 -13.58 -17.53
C GLY A 168 6.63 -14.25 -17.45
N GLY A 169 5.62 -13.59 -16.88
CA GLY A 169 4.27 -14.12 -16.73
C GLY A 169 4.05 -14.80 -15.38
N GLY A 170 2.79 -14.99 -15.02
CA GLY A 170 2.39 -15.51 -13.71
C GLY A 170 2.03 -14.43 -12.70
N LEU A 171 1.63 -14.89 -11.51
CA LEU A 171 1.15 -14.06 -10.42
C LEU A 171 1.88 -14.43 -9.13
N ARG A 172 2.16 -13.44 -8.31
CA ARG A 172 2.83 -13.63 -7.03
C ARG A 172 2.09 -12.91 -5.92
N GLY A 173 1.87 -13.60 -4.81
CA GLY A 173 1.25 -13.02 -3.62
C GLY A 173 2.28 -12.29 -2.76
N VAL A 174 2.20 -10.98 -2.68
CA VAL A 174 2.96 -10.15 -1.74
C VAL A 174 2.21 -10.11 -0.42
N GLU A 175 2.83 -10.59 0.65
CA GLU A 175 2.26 -10.49 2.00
C GLU A 175 2.69 -9.22 2.70
N LEU A 176 1.71 -8.48 3.21
CA LEU A 176 1.94 -7.34 4.09
C LEU A 176 1.26 -7.58 5.43
N THR A 177 2.03 -7.45 6.51
CA THR A 177 1.50 -7.50 7.87
C THR A 177 0.78 -6.21 8.24
N ASN A 178 0.07 -6.21 9.38
CA ASN A 178 -0.51 -4.99 9.94
C ASN A 178 0.54 -3.89 10.09
N THR A 179 1.73 -4.20 10.60
CA THR A 179 2.85 -3.26 10.72
C THR A 179 3.21 -2.66 9.36
N ASN A 180 3.29 -3.47 8.29
CA ASN A 180 3.64 -2.95 6.97
C ASN A 180 2.61 -1.93 6.45
N VAL A 181 1.32 -2.26 6.55
CA VAL A 181 0.26 -1.40 6.04
C VAL A 181 0.09 -0.14 6.90
N LEU A 182 0.13 -0.27 8.23
CA LEU A 182 0.04 0.88 9.14
C LEU A 182 1.24 1.83 8.99
N SER A 183 2.44 1.29 8.76
CA SER A 183 3.62 2.11 8.48
C SER A 183 3.50 2.86 7.16
N THR A 184 2.87 2.25 6.14
CA THR A 184 2.55 2.92 4.88
C THR A 184 1.56 4.06 5.12
N ILE A 185 0.52 3.81 5.93
CA ILE A 185 -0.49 4.82 6.28
C ILE A 185 0.15 6.03 6.96
N GLU A 186 0.99 5.82 7.98
CA GLU A 186 1.66 6.89 8.69
C GLU A 186 2.66 7.67 7.83
N ALA A 187 3.43 6.96 6.99
CA ALA A 187 4.37 7.56 6.06
C ALA A 187 3.64 8.48 5.07
N VAL A 188 2.56 7.99 4.47
CA VAL A 188 1.80 8.73 3.46
C VAL A 188 1.02 9.88 4.07
N ALA A 189 0.34 9.67 5.20
CA ALA A 189 -0.43 10.71 5.86
C ALA A 189 0.44 11.94 6.20
N HIS A 190 1.67 11.70 6.65
CA HIS A 190 2.62 12.77 6.95
C HIS A 190 3.25 13.38 5.69
N ALA A 191 3.79 12.56 4.77
CA ALA A 191 4.46 13.07 3.58
C ALA A 191 3.53 13.82 2.61
N MET A 192 2.24 13.47 2.60
CA MET A 192 1.21 14.12 1.78
C MET A 192 0.37 15.16 2.53
N ASP A 193 0.62 15.36 3.83
CA ASP A 193 -0.08 16.35 4.66
C ASP A 193 -1.60 16.10 4.68
N LEU A 194 -2.00 14.84 4.91
CA LEU A 194 -3.41 14.40 4.91
C LEU A 194 -4.14 14.68 6.23
N VAL A 195 -3.45 15.22 7.24
CA VAL A 195 -3.97 15.42 8.59
C VAL A 195 -4.86 16.68 8.71
N GLY A 196 -5.09 17.40 7.61
CA GLY A 196 -5.92 18.60 7.54
C GLY A 196 -7.43 18.32 7.44
N ASP A 197 -8.24 19.29 7.87
CA ASP A 197 -9.69 19.22 7.70
C ASP A 197 -10.09 19.37 6.21
N GLY A 198 -11.04 18.55 5.77
CA GLY A 198 -11.62 18.64 4.43
C GLY A 198 -10.77 18.02 3.31
N VAL A 199 -9.76 17.19 3.64
CA VAL A 199 -8.98 16.44 2.66
C VAL A 199 -9.88 15.53 1.83
N ARG A 200 -9.73 15.59 0.50
CA ARG A 200 -10.43 14.71 -0.44
C ARG A 200 -9.43 14.08 -1.39
N THR A 201 -9.44 12.75 -1.45
CA THR A 201 -8.53 11.98 -2.29
C THR A 201 -9.30 11.35 -3.43
N VAL A 202 -9.03 11.77 -4.66
CA VAL A 202 -9.53 11.10 -5.86
C VAL A 202 -8.69 9.86 -6.10
N LEU A 203 -9.32 8.69 -6.13
CA LEU A 203 -8.63 7.45 -6.47
C LEU A 203 -8.18 7.52 -7.93
N THR A 204 -6.89 7.28 -8.18
CA THR A 204 -6.32 7.25 -9.53
C THR A 204 -5.75 5.88 -9.90
N ALA A 205 -5.62 4.98 -8.93
CA ALA A 205 -5.21 3.60 -9.12
C ALA A 205 -6.35 2.65 -8.71
N PRO A 206 -6.41 1.43 -9.27
CA PRO A 206 -7.41 0.46 -8.87
C PRO A 206 -7.31 0.08 -7.40
N LEU A 207 -8.45 -0.14 -6.76
CA LEU A 207 -8.53 -0.42 -5.33
C LEU A 207 -7.88 -1.74 -4.92
N SER A 208 -7.75 -2.71 -5.84
CA SER A 208 -7.01 -3.95 -5.58
C SER A 208 -5.49 -3.82 -5.67
N THR A 209 -4.95 -2.64 -6.01
CA THR A 209 -3.49 -2.40 -6.02
C THR A 209 -3.02 -1.79 -4.71
N ALA A 210 -1.75 -2.01 -4.33
CA ALA A 210 -1.16 -1.38 -3.14
C ALA A 210 -1.22 0.16 -3.21
N VAL A 211 -1.07 0.76 -4.40
CA VAL A 211 -1.24 2.20 -4.59
C VAL A 211 -2.68 2.65 -4.32
N GLY A 212 -3.68 1.98 -4.89
CA GLY A 212 -5.08 2.37 -4.69
C GLY A 212 -5.57 2.14 -3.26
N CYS A 213 -5.15 1.03 -2.64
CA CYS A 213 -5.55 0.65 -1.30
C CYS A 213 -4.69 1.31 -0.22
N SER A 214 -3.43 0.89 -0.08
CA SER A 214 -2.53 1.30 1.01
C SER A 214 -2.05 2.75 0.92
N VAL A 215 -1.99 3.32 -0.29
CA VAL A 215 -1.46 4.69 -0.48
C VAL A 215 -2.59 5.73 -0.65
N GLN A 216 -3.72 5.38 -1.26
CA GLN A 216 -4.80 6.34 -1.50
C GLN A 216 -6.02 6.16 -0.59
N LEU A 217 -6.55 4.94 -0.48
CA LEU A 217 -7.76 4.67 0.32
C LEU A 217 -7.49 4.76 1.82
N LEU A 218 -6.61 3.90 2.34
CA LEU A 218 -6.44 3.73 3.78
C LEU A 218 -5.92 4.98 4.50
N PRO A 219 -4.91 5.71 3.99
CA PRO A 219 -4.43 6.92 4.67
C PRO A 219 -5.48 8.04 4.70
N THR A 220 -6.30 8.12 3.65
CA THR A 220 -7.41 9.09 3.58
C THR A 220 -8.47 8.76 4.63
N LEU A 221 -8.84 7.47 4.77
CA LEU A 221 -9.82 7.05 5.77
C LEU A 221 -9.30 7.21 7.20
N ALA A 222 -8.05 6.83 7.45
CA ALA A 222 -7.41 6.98 8.76
C ALA A 222 -7.34 8.46 9.21
N SER A 223 -7.17 9.39 8.25
CA SER A 223 -7.08 10.82 8.53
C SER A 223 -8.46 11.52 8.63
N GLY A 224 -9.57 10.80 8.43
CA GLY A 224 -10.91 11.40 8.43
C GLY A 224 -11.27 12.19 7.18
N GLY A 225 -10.54 11.97 6.07
CA GLY A 225 -10.78 12.58 4.77
C GLY A 225 -11.90 11.90 3.97
N THR A 226 -12.16 12.38 2.76
CA THR A 226 -13.15 11.81 1.84
C THR A 226 -12.47 11.15 0.64
N VAL A 227 -12.77 9.88 0.39
CA VAL A 227 -12.37 9.16 -0.82
C VAL A 227 -13.36 9.44 -1.94
N VAL A 228 -12.87 9.85 -3.10
CA VAL A 228 -13.68 10.07 -4.31
C VAL A 228 -13.38 8.96 -5.31
N VAL A 229 -14.34 8.07 -5.52
CA VAL A 229 -14.19 6.92 -6.41
C VAL A 229 -14.42 7.35 -7.85
N SER A 230 -13.41 7.19 -8.70
CA SER A 230 -13.40 7.63 -10.09
C SER A 230 -13.60 6.49 -11.12
N GLY A 231 -13.62 5.24 -10.66
CA GLY A 231 -13.88 4.02 -11.43
C GLY A 231 -12.69 3.04 -11.49
N SER A 232 -12.76 2.07 -12.41
CA SER A 232 -11.79 0.96 -12.50
C SER A 232 -10.53 1.24 -13.33
N ARG A 233 -10.47 2.37 -14.05
CA ARG A 233 -9.35 2.68 -14.94
C ARG A 233 -8.36 3.61 -14.26
N VAL A 234 -7.06 3.32 -14.46
CA VAL A 234 -5.99 4.23 -14.06
C VAL A 234 -6.19 5.56 -14.77
N ILE A 235 -6.27 6.65 -14.01
CA ILE A 235 -6.36 7.98 -14.57
C ILE A 235 -4.94 8.48 -14.86
N ARG A 236 -4.60 8.60 -16.14
CA ARG A 236 -3.34 9.21 -16.59
C ARG A 236 -3.59 10.62 -17.10
N ALA A 237 -3.24 11.62 -16.30
CA ALA A 237 -3.26 13.03 -16.70
C ALA A 237 -1.82 13.56 -16.82
N PRO A 238 -1.40 14.11 -17.97
CA PRO A 238 -0.10 14.75 -18.08
C PRO A 238 0.04 15.88 -17.05
N TRP A 239 1.15 15.91 -16.33
CA TRP A 239 1.41 16.93 -15.30
C TRP A 239 1.19 18.36 -15.80
N ARG A 240 1.59 18.67 -17.04
CA ARG A 240 1.36 19.99 -17.66
C ARG A 240 -0.12 20.40 -17.67
N HIS A 241 -1.05 19.46 -17.84
CA HIS A 241 -2.48 19.76 -17.83
C HIS A 241 -2.99 19.96 -16.40
N LEU A 242 -2.56 19.11 -15.45
CA LEU A 242 -2.90 19.27 -14.04
C LEU A 242 -2.38 20.61 -13.48
N ARG A 243 -1.15 20.99 -13.80
CA ARG A 243 -0.57 22.28 -13.40
C ARG A 243 -1.32 23.47 -14.01
N ALA A 244 -1.75 23.36 -15.26
CA ALA A 244 -2.54 24.42 -15.91
C ALA A 244 -3.91 24.58 -15.25
N ALA A 245 -4.56 23.47 -14.87
CA ALA A 245 -5.86 23.48 -14.19
C ALA A 245 -5.74 23.86 -12.69
N PHE A 246 -4.63 23.52 -12.04
CA PHE A 246 -4.37 23.74 -10.62
C PHE A 246 -2.99 24.39 -10.42
N PRO A 247 -2.86 25.71 -10.69
CA PRO A 247 -1.55 26.39 -10.70
C PRO A 247 -0.82 26.40 -9.36
N THR A 248 -1.56 26.32 -8.25
CA THR A 248 -1.04 26.30 -6.87
C THR A 248 -0.84 24.87 -6.34
N SER A 249 -1.10 23.85 -7.15
CA SER A 249 -0.96 22.46 -6.69
C SER A 249 0.49 22.05 -6.48
N ARG A 250 0.72 21.30 -5.40
CA ARG A 250 1.92 20.49 -5.22
C ARG A 250 1.81 19.26 -6.13
N CYS A 251 2.86 18.96 -6.87
CA CYS A 251 3.02 17.70 -7.59
C CYS A 251 4.14 16.89 -6.99
N VAL A 252 3.78 15.73 -6.49
CA VAL A 252 4.73 14.74 -6.02
C VAL A 252 4.86 13.65 -7.09
N ARG A 253 6.09 13.20 -7.34
CA ARG A 253 6.33 11.95 -8.08
C ARG A 253 6.69 10.89 -7.06
N GLY A 254 6.07 9.72 -7.15
CA GLY A 254 6.41 8.58 -6.30
C GLY A 254 6.89 7.42 -7.14
N TRP A 255 7.70 6.56 -6.52
CA TRP A 255 8.00 5.22 -7.00
C TRP A 255 7.73 4.22 -5.89
N GLY A 256 7.28 3.03 -6.28
CA GLY A 256 7.09 1.91 -5.39
C GLY A 256 6.40 0.77 -6.10
N VAL A 257 6.49 -0.38 -5.45
CA VAL A 257 5.90 -1.66 -5.85
C VAL A 257 5.12 -2.23 -4.67
N ALA A 258 4.36 -3.31 -4.87
CA ALA A 258 3.56 -3.90 -3.79
C ALA A 258 4.44 -4.31 -2.59
N GLU A 259 5.66 -4.77 -2.84
CA GLU A 259 6.66 -5.16 -1.84
C GLU A 259 7.13 -3.99 -0.98
N THR A 260 6.92 -2.74 -1.39
CA THR A 260 7.24 -1.54 -0.59
C THR A 260 6.03 -0.99 0.19
N GLY A 261 4.88 -1.67 0.13
CA GLY A 261 3.60 -1.13 0.60
C GLY A 261 2.89 -0.25 -0.44
N GLY A 262 3.39 -0.24 -1.69
CA GLY A 262 2.85 0.53 -2.82
C GLY A 262 3.55 1.86 -3.09
N ILE A 263 4.41 2.33 -2.18
CA ILE A 263 5.24 3.52 -2.36
C ILE A 263 6.48 3.42 -1.46
N GLY A 264 7.65 3.75 -1.98
CA GLY A 264 8.92 3.72 -1.23
C GLY A 264 9.79 4.96 -1.41
N LEU A 265 9.68 5.62 -2.57
CA LEU A 265 10.41 6.85 -2.88
C LEU A 265 9.46 7.98 -3.24
N LEU A 266 9.87 9.19 -2.89
CA LEU A 266 9.09 10.39 -3.11
C LEU A 266 9.95 11.55 -3.60
N LEU A 267 9.51 12.23 -4.65
CA LEU A 267 10.12 13.47 -5.15
C LEU A 267 9.18 14.65 -4.88
N PRO A 268 9.51 15.51 -3.91
CA PRO A 268 8.76 16.74 -3.66
C PRO A 268 8.77 17.70 -4.87
N SER A 269 7.76 18.55 -4.94
CA SER A 269 7.50 19.42 -6.10
C SER A 269 8.65 20.38 -6.41
N GLU A 270 9.24 20.92 -5.36
CA GLU A 270 10.32 21.90 -5.36
C GLU A 270 11.64 21.35 -5.94
N HIS A 271 11.86 20.03 -5.86
CA HIS A 271 13.05 19.37 -6.38
C HIS A 271 12.91 18.92 -7.84
N ARG A 272 11.69 18.84 -8.37
CA ARG A 272 11.40 18.27 -9.69
C ARG A 272 12.12 18.96 -10.85
N SER A 273 12.35 20.26 -10.77
CA SER A 273 13.07 20.99 -11.83
C SER A 273 14.58 20.73 -11.81
N ARG A 274 15.16 20.49 -10.63
CA ARG A 274 16.59 20.21 -10.45
C ARG A 274 16.92 18.74 -10.69
N HIS A 275 15.99 17.83 -10.38
CA HIS A 275 16.13 16.38 -10.54
C HIS A 275 15.04 15.81 -11.47
N PRO A 276 15.04 16.14 -12.78
CA PRO A 276 13.95 15.79 -13.70
C PRO A 276 13.82 14.27 -13.95
N ARG A 277 14.93 13.53 -13.83
CA ARG A 277 15.02 12.07 -13.98
C ARG A 277 14.76 11.30 -12.70
N SER A 278 14.76 11.98 -11.56
CA SER A 278 14.62 11.31 -10.27
C SER A 278 13.22 10.76 -10.07
N VAL A 279 13.17 9.59 -9.46
CA VAL A 279 11.95 8.97 -8.92
C VAL A 279 11.71 9.32 -7.46
N GLY A 280 12.68 9.93 -6.79
CA GLY A 280 12.56 10.47 -5.44
C GLY A 280 13.73 10.16 -4.52
N VAL A 281 13.51 10.43 -3.24
CA VAL A 281 14.33 10.04 -2.10
C VAL A 281 13.47 9.16 -1.17
N PRO A 282 14.08 8.32 -0.31
CA PRO A 282 13.32 7.49 0.60
C PRO A 282 12.63 8.32 1.69
N PHE A 283 11.51 7.81 2.20
CA PHE A 283 10.71 8.45 3.24
C PHE A 283 10.03 7.42 4.13
N GLY A 284 9.49 7.85 5.27
CA GLY A 284 8.68 7.00 6.13
C GLY A 284 9.43 5.81 6.75
N GLY A 285 10.72 5.98 7.01
CA GLY A 285 11.59 4.93 7.54
C GLY A 285 12.13 3.94 6.51
N ILE A 286 11.92 4.19 5.22
CA ILE A 286 12.64 3.46 4.16
C ILE A 286 14.12 3.86 4.17
N GLU A 287 14.95 2.84 4.05
CA GLU A 287 16.38 2.90 3.79
C GLU A 287 16.63 2.36 2.38
N ILE A 288 17.68 2.85 1.73
CA ILE A 288 18.08 2.38 0.40
C ILE A 288 19.55 2.01 0.37
N ALA A 289 19.87 1.07 -0.50
CA ALA A 289 21.25 0.68 -0.81
C ALA A 289 21.39 0.36 -2.29
N LEU A 290 22.64 0.25 -2.75
CA LEU A 290 22.97 -0.21 -4.09
C LEU A 290 23.66 -1.56 -4.03
N LEU A 291 23.22 -2.47 -4.89
CA LEU A 291 23.87 -3.76 -5.13
C LEU A 291 24.44 -3.78 -6.55
N GLY A 292 25.75 -3.97 -6.69
CA GLY A 292 26.37 -4.09 -8.00
C GLY A 292 27.87 -3.80 -7.98
N PRO A 293 28.58 -4.08 -9.09
CA PRO A 293 30.01 -3.77 -9.20
C PRO A 293 30.29 -2.26 -9.14
N ASP A 294 29.34 -1.42 -9.54
CA ASP A 294 29.47 0.04 -9.56
C ASP A 294 28.79 0.73 -8.37
N ALA A 295 28.39 -0.03 -7.33
CA ALA A 295 27.63 0.50 -6.20
C ALA A 295 28.40 1.59 -5.44
N GLU A 296 29.72 1.45 -5.29
CA GLU A 296 30.60 2.47 -4.68
C GLU A 296 30.68 3.77 -5.51
N HIS A 297 30.33 3.70 -6.80
CA HIS A 297 30.24 4.85 -7.71
C HIS A 297 28.80 5.37 -7.86
N GLY A 298 27.89 4.93 -6.99
CA GLY A 298 26.49 5.39 -6.98
C GLY A 298 25.61 4.76 -8.05
N VAL A 299 25.99 3.63 -8.66
CA VAL A 299 25.20 2.93 -9.68
C VAL A 299 25.01 1.46 -9.33
N GLY A 300 23.77 0.96 -9.43
CA GLY A 300 23.50 -0.46 -9.20
C GLY A 300 22.02 -0.79 -9.13
N GLU A 301 21.73 -2.02 -8.71
CA GLU A 301 20.39 -2.45 -8.34
C GLU A 301 19.95 -1.73 -7.06
N LEU A 302 18.78 -1.10 -7.10
CA LEU A 302 18.18 -0.47 -5.93
C LEU A 302 17.72 -1.54 -4.94
N LEU A 303 18.14 -1.40 -3.69
CA LEU A 303 17.62 -2.14 -2.56
C LEU A 303 16.77 -1.23 -1.68
N CYS A 304 15.70 -1.78 -1.08
CA CYS A 304 14.89 -1.07 -0.09
C CYS A 304 14.76 -1.90 1.19
N ARG A 305 14.83 -1.25 2.34
CA ARG A 305 14.56 -1.86 3.66
C ARG A 305 13.76 -0.87 4.49
N GLY A 306 12.84 -1.33 5.32
CA GLY A 306 12.08 -0.43 6.20
C GLY A 306 10.75 -1.01 6.62
N PRO A 307 9.94 -0.23 7.36
CA PRO A 307 8.79 -0.76 8.06
C PRO A 307 7.62 -1.13 7.14
N SER A 308 7.47 -0.50 5.98
CA SER A 308 6.44 -0.86 4.99
C SER A 308 6.86 -1.98 4.03
N VAL A 309 8.12 -2.41 4.07
CA VAL A 309 8.65 -3.41 3.13
C VAL A 309 8.18 -4.81 3.52
N ALA A 310 7.63 -5.53 2.55
CA ALA A 310 7.25 -6.94 2.68
C ALA A 310 8.47 -7.77 3.08
N ARG A 311 8.24 -8.89 3.76
CA ARG A 311 9.34 -9.77 4.19
C ARG A 311 9.50 -11.01 3.33
N ARG A 312 8.45 -11.40 2.61
CA ARG A 312 8.43 -12.59 1.79
C ARG A 312 7.26 -12.58 0.81
N TYR A 313 7.25 -13.58 -0.05
CA TYR A 313 6.13 -13.91 -0.90
C TYR A 313 5.31 -15.07 -0.32
N TRP A 314 4.00 -14.99 -0.49
CA TRP A 314 3.06 -15.99 -0.01
C TRP A 314 3.32 -17.33 -0.69
N ARG A 315 3.66 -18.36 0.12
CA ARG A 315 3.91 -19.74 -0.32
C ARG A 315 4.94 -19.90 -1.45
N ASP A 316 5.88 -18.96 -1.57
CA ASP A 316 6.94 -18.99 -2.57
C ASP A 316 8.31 -18.76 -1.90
N PRO A 317 8.86 -19.78 -1.19
CA PRO A 317 10.14 -19.64 -0.49
C PRO A 317 11.31 -19.40 -1.46
N CYS A 318 11.29 -20.00 -2.65
CA CYS A 318 12.34 -19.81 -3.64
C CYS A 318 12.42 -18.35 -4.09
N ALA A 319 11.30 -17.75 -4.52
CA ALA A 319 11.32 -16.34 -4.90
C ALA A 319 11.59 -15.41 -3.71
N THR A 320 11.19 -15.84 -2.50
CA THR A 320 11.48 -15.11 -1.27
C THR A 320 12.99 -15.01 -1.05
N ASP A 321 13.69 -16.14 -1.03
CA ASP A 321 15.13 -16.19 -0.77
C ASP A 321 15.96 -15.49 -1.86
N GLU A 322 15.46 -15.46 -3.10
CA GLU A 322 16.09 -14.73 -4.20
C GLU A 322 15.95 -13.20 -4.07
N THR A 323 14.88 -12.73 -3.44
CA THR A 323 14.42 -11.33 -3.50
C THR A 323 14.57 -10.58 -2.18
N PHE A 324 14.38 -11.27 -1.05
CA PHE A 324 14.51 -10.71 0.29
C PHE A 324 15.71 -11.33 0.98
N THR A 325 16.64 -10.48 1.39
CA THR A 325 17.86 -10.86 2.11
C THR A 325 17.57 -11.07 3.59
N GLU A 326 18.41 -11.87 4.27
CA GLU A 326 18.29 -12.15 5.71
C GLU A 326 18.37 -10.88 6.57
N ASP A 327 19.11 -9.86 6.14
CA ASP A 327 19.25 -8.55 6.79
C ASP A 327 18.18 -7.52 6.38
N GLY A 328 17.13 -7.98 5.70
CA GLY A 328 15.89 -7.25 5.47
C GLY A 328 15.83 -6.38 4.21
N TRP A 329 16.83 -6.46 3.33
CA TRP A 329 16.78 -5.78 2.03
C TRP A 329 15.89 -6.52 1.04
N PHE A 330 14.96 -5.78 0.46
CA PHE A 330 14.23 -6.12 -0.75
C PHE A 330 15.03 -5.72 -2.00
N ARG A 331 15.29 -6.69 -2.87
CA ARG A 331 15.96 -6.53 -4.16
C ARG A 331 14.94 -6.14 -5.23
N THR A 332 14.94 -4.87 -5.61
CA THR A 332 13.90 -4.33 -6.50
C THR A 332 14.07 -4.77 -7.96
N GLY A 333 15.28 -5.18 -8.35
CA GLY A 333 15.68 -5.40 -9.74
C GLY A 333 15.89 -4.12 -10.57
N ASP A 334 15.48 -2.94 -10.08
CA ASP A 334 15.61 -1.68 -10.81
C ASP A 334 17.06 -1.20 -10.82
N GLN A 335 17.57 -0.85 -12.00
CA GLN A 335 18.89 -0.25 -12.13
C GLN A 335 18.77 1.27 -12.00
N VAL A 336 19.50 1.82 -11.05
CA VAL A 336 19.41 3.24 -10.69
C VAL A 336 20.80 3.86 -10.53
N ARG A 337 20.82 5.19 -10.55
CA ARG A 337 21.92 6.00 -10.05
C ARG A 337 21.43 6.77 -8.84
N ILE A 338 22.20 6.79 -7.76
CA ILE A 338 21.94 7.61 -6.58
C ILE A 338 23.01 8.68 -6.49
N ASP A 339 22.61 9.95 -6.40
CA ASP A 339 23.56 11.06 -6.22
C ASP A 339 23.91 11.30 -4.75
N ASP A 340 24.90 12.17 -4.50
CA ASP A 340 25.39 12.49 -3.16
C ASP A 340 24.32 13.11 -2.24
N GLU A 341 23.22 13.62 -2.82
CA GLU A 341 22.08 14.16 -2.10
C GLU A 341 21.00 13.10 -1.80
N GLY A 342 21.17 11.88 -2.31
CA GLY A 342 20.28 10.73 -2.12
C GLY A 342 19.15 10.62 -3.15
N PHE A 343 19.14 11.43 -4.21
CA PHE A 343 18.12 11.33 -5.25
C PHE A 343 18.38 10.13 -6.16
N VAL A 344 17.34 9.33 -6.34
CA VAL A 344 17.37 8.12 -7.14
C VAL A 344 16.93 8.44 -8.57
N ASP A 345 17.81 8.32 -9.54
CA ASP A 345 17.53 8.42 -10.97
C ASP A 345 17.37 7.02 -11.57
N GLN A 346 16.23 6.77 -12.22
CA GLN A 346 15.97 5.48 -12.86
C GLN A 346 16.75 5.36 -14.18
N ILE A 347 17.60 4.34 -14.31
CA ILE A 347 18.37 4.04 -15.52
C ILE A 347 17.59 3.05 -16.39
N ALA A 348 17.18 1.94 -15.78
CA ALA A 348 16.36 0.91 -16.42
C ALA A 348 15.43 0.30 -15.38
N VAL A 349 14.15 0.18 -15.75
CA VAL A 349 13.18 -0.57 -14.97
C VAL A 349 13.37 -2.04 -15.31
N ARG A 350 13.46 -2.92 -14.31
CA ARG A 350 13.18 -4.32 -14.62
C ARG A 350 11.70 -4.34 -14.95
N VAL A 351 11.35 -4.70 -16.19
CA VAL A 351 9.98 -5.18 -16.44
C VAL A 351 9.90 -6.37 -15.50
N SER A 352 9.19 -6.18 -14.39
CA SER A 352 8.70 -7.19 -13.48
C SER A 352 7.25 -7.46 -13.81
#